data_AF-A0A7H0NLC3-F1
#
_entry.id   AF-A0A7H0NLC3-F1
#
_cell.length_a   1.000
_cell.length_b   1.000
_cell.length_c   1.000
_cell.angle_alpha   90.00
_cell.angle_beta   90.00
_cell.angle_gamma   90.00
#
_symmetry.space_group_name_H-M   'P 1'
#
loop_
_entity.id
_entity.type
_entity.pdbx_description
1 polymer ?
#
loop_
_entity_poly.entity_id
_entity_poly.type
_entity_poly.pdbx_seq_one_letter_code
_entity_poly.pdbx_strand_id
1 'polypeptide(L)' 'MAKAKTIIIYILVVFVLYTIIMSPQRAAELVQVGFEGISTAAQSVGDFMSELVK' A
#
# COMPACT_ATOMS: atom_id res chain seq x y z
N MET A 1 17.68 13.09 13.72
CA MET A 1 16.61 12.73 12.76
C MET A 1 16.82 11.38 12.06
N ALA A 2 17.96 11.11 11.42
CA ALA A 2 18.17 9.87 10.64
C ALA A 2 17.97 8.57 11.45
N LYS A 3 18.47 8.48 12.69
CA LYS A 3 18.33 7.28 13.53
C LYS A 3 16.88 6.99 13.94
N ALA A 4 16.09 8.04 14.21
CA ALA A 4 14.68 7.89 14.57
C ALA A 4 13.84 7.34 13.41
N LYS A 5 14.07 7.86 12.19
CA LYS A 5 13.42 7.35 10.97
C LYS A 5 13.68 5.86 10.79
N THR A 6 14.93 5.43 10.93
CA THR A 6 15.30 4.01 10.81
C THR A 6 14.60 3.16 11.85
N ILE A 7 14.62 3.55 13.13
CA ILE A 7 13.94 2.81 14.22
C ILE A 7 12.44 2.68 13.95
N ILE A 8 11.78 3.77 13.53
CA ILE A 8 10.34 3.76 13.20
C ILE A 8 10.06 2.79 12.06
N ILE A 9 10.87 2.79 11.00
CA ILE A 9 10.72 1.86 9.87
C ILE A 9 10.86 0.41 10.36
N TYR A 10 11.86 0.10 11.19
CA TYR A 10 12.01 -1.25 11.74
C TYR A 10 10.82 -1.68 12.59
N ILE A 11 10.29 -0.80 13.44
CA ILE A 11 9.09 -1.08 14.23
C ILE A 11 7.89 -1.38 13.31
N LEU A 12 7.70 -0.58 12.25
CA LEU A 12 6.63 -0.79 11.29
C LEU A 12 6.78 -2.13 10.55
N VAL A 13 8.00 -2.48 10.14
CA VAL A 13 8.26 -3.77 9.48
C VAL A 13 7.93 -4.93 10.40
N VAL A 14 8.37 -4.89 11.66
CA VAL A 14 8.05 -5.93 12.66
C VAL A 14 6.54 -6.01 12.89
N PHE A 15 5.85 -4.88 12.97
CA PHE A 15 4.40 -4.84 13.11
C PHE A 15 3.67 -5.48 11.93
N VAL A 16 4.10 -5.19 10.69
CA VAL A 16 3.54 -5.81 9.49
C VAL A 16 3.75 -7.32 9.51
N LEU A 17 4.97 -7.79 9.80
CA LEU A 17 5.28 -9.22 9.90
C LEU A 17 4.45 -9.91 10.98
N TYR A 18 4.32 -9.29 12.16
CA TYR A 18 3.47 -9.80 13.23
C TYR A 18 1.99 -9.91 12.81
N THR A 19 1.47 -8.90 12.12
CA THR A 19 0.09 -8.89 11.62
C THR A 19 -0.17 -9.99 10.58
N ILE A 20 0.80 -10.25 9.69
CA ILE A 20 0.71 -11.33 8.70
C ILE A 20 0.63 -12.70 9.38
N ILE A 21 1.45 -12.93 10.41
CA ILE A 21 1.50 -14.22 11.11
C ILE A 21 0.25 -14.41 12.00
N MET A 22 -0.13 -13.38 12.76
CA MET A 22 -1.19 -13.49 13.76
C MET A 22 -2.60 -13.34 13.17
N SER A 23 -2.72 -12.60 12.06
CA SER A 23 -4.01 -12.26 11.45
C SER A 23 -3.91 -12.20 9.92
N PRO A 24 -3.66 -13.34 9.24
CA PRO A 24 -3.43 -13.38 7.80
C PRO A 24 -4.64 -12.89 7.00
N GLN A 25 -5.87 -13.15 7.44
CA GLN A 25 -7.08 -12.68 6.77
C GLN A 25 -7.13 -11.14 6.72
N ARG A 26 -6.90 -10.49 7.86
CA ARG A 26 -6.88 -9.02 7.95
C ARG A 26 -5.74 -8.42 7.14
N ALA A 27 -4.58 -9.06 7.12
CA ALA A 27 -3.46 -8.62 6.30
C ALA A 27 -3.82 -8.68 4.79
N ALA A 28 -4.47 -9.75 4.34
CA ALA A 28 -4.92 -9.90 2.96
C ALA A 28 -5.94 -8.82 2.57
N GLU A 29 -6.93 -8.55 3.42
CA GLU A 29 -7.94 -7.49 3.20
C GLU A 29 -7.29 -6.11 3.07
N LEU A 30 -6.36 -5.77 3.97
CA LEU A 30 -5.66 -4.48 3.93
C LEU A 30 -4.81 -4.31 2.65
N VAL A 31 -4.13 -5.37 2.22
CA VAL A 31 -3.35 -5.37 0.99
C VAL A 31 -4.28 -5.22 -0.21
N GLN A 32 -5.39 -5.95 -0.25
CA GLN A 32 -6.37 -5.88 -1.34
C GLN A 32 -6.92 -4.47 -1.52
N VAL A 33 -7.36 -3.81 -0.44
CA VAL A 33 -7.84 -2.43 -0.49
C VAL A 33 -6.74 -1.47 -0.97
N GLY A 34 -5.50 -1.69 -0.55
CA GLY A 34 -4.35 -0.91 -1.02
C GLY A 34 -4.12 -1.06 -2.53
N PHE A 35 -4.17 -2.29 -3.04
CA PHE A 35 -4.05 -2.57 -4.47
C PHE A 35 -5.20 -1.99 -5.28
N GLU A 36 -6.43 -2.09 -4.78
CA GLU A 36 -7.61 -1.51 -5.41
C GLU A 36 -7.44 0.01 -5.56
N GLY A 37 -7.05 0.71 -4.49
CA GLY A 37 -6.80 2.15 -4.54
C GLY A 37 -5.72 2.54 -5.56
N ILE A 38 -4.62 1.80 -5.63
CA ILE A 38 -3.56 2.03 -6.64
C ILE A 38 -4.09 1.77 -8.05
N SER A 39 -4.84 0.68 -8.24
CA SER A 39 -5.40 0.31 -9.55
C SER A 39 -6.40 1.34 -10.06
N THR A 40 -7.27 1.86 -9.19
CA THR A 40 -8.22 2.92 -9.52
C THR A 40 -7.49 4.21 -9.86
N ALA A 41 -6.43 4.56 -9.12
CA ALA A 41 -5.62 5.73 -9.45
C ALA A 41 -4.88 5.57 -10.78
N ALA A 42 -4.38 4.38 -11.10
CA ALA A 42 -3.76 4.10 -12.39
C ALA A 42 -4.78 4.16 -13.54
N GLN A 43 -5.98 3.61 -13.32
CA GLN A 43 -7.09 3.65 -14.27
C GLN A 43 -7.47 5.09 -14.61
N SER A 44 -7.66 5.96 -13.60
CA SER A 44 -8.04 7.35 -13.82
C SER A 44 -6.99 8.16 -14.58
N VAL A 45 -5.71 7.86 -14.36
CA VAL A 45 -4.61 8.45 -15.17
C VAL A 45 -4.68 7.95 -16.61
N GLY A 46 -4.94 6.66 -16.83
CA GLY A 46 -5.10 6.07 -18.17
C GLY A 46 -6.29 6.66 -18.93
N ASP A 47 -7.42 6.82 -18.26
CA ASP A 47 -8.64 7.42 -18.81
C ASP A 47 -8.37 8.88 -19.20
N PHE A 48 -7.74 9.67 -18.32
CA PHE A 48 -7.35 11.05 -18.62
C PHE A 48 -6.46 11.15 -19.86
N MET A 49 -5.43 10.32 -19.98
CA MET A 49 -4.53 10.32 -21.13
C MET A 49 -5.26 9.89 -22.42
N SER A 50 -6.23 8.98 -22.33
CA SER A 50 -7.05 8.55 -23.46
C SER A 50 -7.94 9.69 -23.97
N GLU A 51 -8.50 10.49 -23.07
CA GLU A 51 -9.31 11.66 -23.38
C GLU A 51 -8.50 12.81 -24.00
N LEU A 52 -7.19 12.90 -23.75
CA LEU A 52 -6.32 13.91 -24.37
C LEU A 52 -5.95 13.61 -25.83
N VAL A 53 -6.01 12.35 -26.24
CA VAL A 53 -5.64 11.91 -27.60
C VAL A 53 -6.86 11.83 -28.52
N LYS A 54 -8.07 11.73 -27.94
CA LYS A 54 -9.35 11.74 -28.63
C LYS A 54 -9.71 13.13 -29.16
#